data_AF-A0A3M0Z8G9-F1
#
_entry.id   AF-A0A3M0Z8G9-F1
#
_cell.length_a   1.000
_cell.length_b   1.000
_cell.length_c   1.000
_cell.angle_alpha   90.00
_cell.angle_beta   90.00
_cell.angle_gamma   90.00
#
_symmetry.space_group_name_H-M   'P 1'
#
loop_
_entity.id
_entity.type
_entity.pdbx_description
1 polymer ?
#
loop_
_entity_poly.entity_id
_entity_poly.type
_entity_poly.pdbx_seq_one_letter_code
_entity_poly.pdbx_strand_id
1 'polypeptide(L)' 'RLERSLIKQALEDAGGVVAHAANRLRLRRTTLVEKMRKYGLSRDDAAGPPAGGPRPEPPSSHVS' A
#
# COMPACT_ATOMS: atom_id res chain seq x y z
N ARG A 1 -4.87 -3.30 15.28
CA ARG A 1 -4.35 -3.05 13.90
C ARG A 1 -4.13 -4.35 13.08
N LEU A 2 -4.79 -5.48 13.40
CA LEU A 2 -4.60 -6.74 12.66
C LEU A 2 -5.29 -6.77 11.29
N GLU A 3 -6.45 -6.14 11.16
CA GLU A 3 -7.26 -6.21 9.94
C GLU A 3 -6.51 -5.77 8.68
N ARG A 4 -5.67 -4.73 8.80
CA ARG A 4 -4.84 -4.26 7.66
C ARG A 4 -3.84 -5.31 7.23
N SER A 5 -3.16 -5.97 8.16
CA SER A 5 -2.20 -7.04 7.82
C SER A 5 -2.89 -8.24 7.21
N LEU A 6 -4.06 -8.63 7.72
CA LEU A 6 -4.86 -9.74 7.16
C LEU A 6 -5.30 -9.44 5.72
N ILE A 7 -5.79 -8.21 5.47
CA ILE A 7 -6.17 -7.76 4.13
C ILE A 7 -4.94 -7.76 3.22
N LYS A 8 -3.81 -7.20 3.66
CA LYS A 8 -2.57 -7.14 2.88
C LYS A 8 -2.08 -8.55 2.53
N GLN A 9 -2.03 -9.45 3.50
CA GLN A 9 -1.56 -10.82 3.32
C GLN A 9 -2.47 -11.62 2.39
N ALA A 10 -3.79 -11.42 2.47
CA ALA A 10 -4.72 -12.04 1.52
C ALA A 10 -4.63 -11.44 0.12
N LEU A 11 -4.35 -10.14 -0.01
CA LEU A 11 -4.09 -9.50 -1.31
C LEU A 11 -2.78 -9.98 -1.93
N GLU A 12 -1.72 -10.14 -1.16
CA GLU A 12 -0.44 -10.66 -1.64
C GLU A 12 -0.58 -12.11 -2.09
N ASP A 13 -1.24 -12.94 -1.29
CA ASP A 13 -1.54 -14.33 -1.63
C ASP A 13 -2.47 -14.45 -2.85
N ALA A 14 -3.41 -13.51 -3.00
CA ALA A 14 -4.27 -13.39 -4.19
C ALA A 14 -3.63 -12.64 -5.36
N GLY A 15 -2.36 -12.22 -5.29
CA GLY A 15 -1.67 -11.49 -6.35
C GLY A 15 -2.27 -10.13 -6.72
N GLY A 16 -2.96 -9.46 -5.79
CA GLY A 16 -3.65 -8.19 -6.01
C GLY A 16 -5.12 -8.34 -6.46
N VAL A 17 -5.65 -9.57 -6.55
CA VAL A 17 -7.04 -9.82 -6.96
C VAL A 17 -7.99 -9.69 -5.76
N VAL A 18 -8.70 -8.57 -5.70
CA VAL A 18 -9.68 -8.25 -4.63
C VAL A 18 -10.74 -9.34 -4.44
N ALA A 19 -11.20 -9.99 -5.51
CA ALA A 19 -12.20 -11.06 -5.43
C ALA A 19 -11.66 -12.31 -4.71
N HIS A 20 -10.43 -12.72 -5.03
CA HIS A 20 -9.79 -13.87 -4.39
C HIS A 20 -9.41 -13.59 -2.94
N ALA A 21 -8.85 -12.40 -2.66
CA ALA A 21 -8.59 -11.99 -1.30
C ALA A 21 -9.89 -12.00 -0.45
N ALA A 22 -10.98 -11.41 -0.98
CA ALA A 22 -12.26 -11.38 -0.26
C ALA A 22 -12.80 -12.79 0.00
N ASN A 23 -12.72 -13.68 -0.99
CA ASN A 23 -13.15 -15.07 -0.86
C ASN A 23 -12.31 -15.82 0.19
N ARG A 24 -11.00 -15.57 0.24
CA ARG A 24 -10.07 -16.15 1.22
C ARG A 24 -10.35 -15.69 2.64
N LEU A 25 -10.70 -14.42 2.83
CA LEU A 25 -11.17 -13.90 4.12
C LEU A 25 -12.62 -14.30 4.44
N ARG A 26 -13.33 -14.99 3.54
CA ARG A 26 -14.78 -15.27 3.61
C ARG A 26 -15.62 -14.00 3.83
N LEU A 27 -15.18 -12.90 3.21
CA LEU A 27 -15.84 -11.60 3.26
C LEU A 27 -16.52 -11.29 1.93
N ARG A 28 -17.53 -10.43 1.99
CA ARG A 28 -18.10 -9.83 0.78
C ARG A 28 -17.02 -8.98 0.08
N ARG A 29 -16.94 -9.08 -1.24
CA ARG A 29 -16.01 -8.28 -2.07
C ARG A 29 -16.18 -6.79 -1.81
N THR A 30 -17.42 -6.33 -1.63
CA THR A 30 -17.76 -4.95 -1.27
C THR A 30 -17.19 -4.57 0.09
N THR A 31 -17.36 -5.41 1.11
CA THR A 31 -16.81 -5.18 2.46
C THR A 31 -15.29 -5.09 2.46
N LEU A 32 -14.61 -5.92 1.67
CA LEU A 32 -13.16 -5.84 1.51
C LEU A 32 -12.76 -4.47 0.92
N VAL A 33 -13.44 -4.04 -0.15
CA VAL A 33 -13.19 -2.74 -0.81
C VAL A 33 -13.41 -1.57 0.15
N GLU A 34 -14.48 -1.59 0.95
CA GLU A 34 -14.74 -0.54 1.93
C GLU A 34 -13.66 -0.46 3.00
N LYS A 35 -13.22 -1.62 3.53
CA LYS A 35 -12.07 -1.68 4.45
C LYS A 35 -10.80 -1.17 3.76
N MET A 36 -10.51 -1.60 2.54
CA MET A 36 -9.34 -1.16 1.79
C MET A 36 -9.33 0.36 1.57
N ARG A 37 -10.48 0.98 1.28
CA ARG A 37 -10.61 2.44 1.19
C ARG A 37 -10.38 3.11 2.53
N LYS A 38 -11.00 2.59 3.60
CA LYS A 38 -10.84 3.13 4.96
C LYS A 38 -9.41 3.04 5.50
N TYR A 39 -8.64 2.05 5.04
CA TYR A 39 -7.26 1.84 5.45
C TYR A 39 -6.21 2.34 4.44
N GLY A 40 -6.62 2.89 3.29
CA GLY A 40 -5.68 3.32 2.23
C GLY A 40 -4.91 2.18 1.56
N LEU A 41 -5.51 0.98 1.49
CA LEU A 41 -4.92 -0.22 0.88
C LEU A 41 -5.31 -0.40 -0.60
N SER A 42 -6.06 0.53 -1.19
CA SER A 42 -6.33 0.53 -2.62
C SER A 42 -5.06 0.91 -3.37
N ARG A 43 -4.62 0.03 -4.29
CA ARG A 43 -3.40 0.17 -5.08
C ARG A 43 -3.35 1.44 -5.95
N ASP A 44 -4.45 2.19 -6.00
CA ASP A 44 -4.63 3.42 -6.76
C ASP A 44 -4.21 4.69 -5.99
N ASP A 45 -4.17 4.66 -4.65
CA ASP A 45 -3.81 5.84 -3.83
C ASP A 45 -2.33 5.84 -3.41
N ALA A 46 -1.57 4.83 -3.84
CA ALA A 46 -0.12 4.85 -3.77
C ALA A 46 0.51 5.56 -4.98
N ALA A 47 -0.17 6.57 -5.54
CA ALA A 47 0.50 7.74 -6.09
C ALA A 47 1.09 8.60 -4.96
N GLY A 48 1.80 7.96 -4.03
CA GLY A 48 2.87 8.64 -3.33
C GLY A 48 4.00 8.79 -4.35
N PRO A 49 4.60 9.98 -4.51
CA PRO A 49 5.73 10.15 -5.42
C PRO A 49 6.77 9.05 -5.14
N PRO A 50 7.45 8.51 -6.16
CA PRO A 50 8.50 7.53 -5.92
C PRO A 50 9.45 8.14 -4.88
N ALA A 51 9.49 7.55 -3.69
CA ALA A 51 10.44 7.92 -2.66
C ALA A 51 11.83 7.47 -3.10
N GLY A 52 12.40 8.17 -4.10
CA GLY A 52 13.78 8.61 -4.03
C GLY A 52 13.83 9.59 -2.87
N GLY A 53 14.35 9.12 -1.73
CA GLY A 53 14.22 9.76 -0.43
C GLY A 53 14.77 11.19 -0.36
N PRO A 54 14.43 11.93 0.70
CA PRO A 54 14.87 13.31 0.85
C PRO A 54 16.32 13.39 1.39
N ARG A 55 17.13 14.19 0.68
CA ARG A 55 17.97 15.30 1.24
C ARG A 55 19.32 14.86 1.88
N PRO A 56 20.39 15.68 1.99
CA PRO A 56 20.52 17.14 1.83
C PRO A 56 21.63 17.65 0.86
N GLU A 57 21.45 18.88 0.37
CA GLU A 57 22.52 19.73 -0.22
C GLU A 57 23.32 20.46 0.90
N PRO A 58 24.32 21.31 0.57
CA PRO A 58 25.77 21.13 0.58
C PRO A 58 26.46 21.84 1.79
N PRO A 59 27.80 21.88 1.90
CA PRO A 59 28.46 23.14 1.51
C PRO A 59 29.82 22.98 0.79
N SER A 60 29.96 23.84 -0.21
CA SER A 60 31.12 24.56 -0.73
C SER A 60 32.57 24.10 -0.48
N SER A 61 33.37 24.50 -1.47
CA SER A 61 34.80 24.89 -1.41
C SER A 61 35.82 23.76 -1.47
N HIS A 62 36.64 23.75 -2.52
CA HIS A 62 37.97 24.38 -2.54
C HIS A 62 38.57 24.11 -3.94
N VAL A 63 38.81 25.15 -4.75
CA VAL A 63 40.16 25.65 -5.11
C VAL A 63 41.00 24.60 -5.89
N SER A 64 41.64 24.86 -7.02
CA SER A 64 41.93 26.05 -7.82
C SER A 64 41.87 25.67 -9.30
#